data_AF-G7J0Y9-F1
#
_entry.id   AF-G7J0Y9-F1
#
_cell.length_a   1.000
_cell.length_b   1.000
_cell.length_c   1.000
_cell.angle_alpha   90.00
_cell.angle_beta   90.00
_cell.angle_gamma   90.00
#
_symmetry.space_group_name_H-M   'P 1'
#
loop_
_entity.id
_entity.type
_entity.pdbx_description
1 polymer ?
#
loop_
_entity_poly.entity_id
_entity_poly.type
_entity_poly.pdbx_seq_one_letter_code
_entity_poly.pdbx_strand_id
1 'polypeptide(L)'
;MFTSIVGNVFGFKALRALRLEDLRIPVAYVKTFQGPPHGIQVERDKLNKYGCPLLGCTIKPKLGLSAKNYGRAVYECLRGGLDFTKVDENVNSQPFMRWRDRFLFCAEAIYKAQAETGEIKGHYLNATAGTCEDMMKRAVFARELGVPIGFVENVRKHGESNKYFLVLTLRYRRNRKESYKTFLNLKRISTPGLRIYSNYQLYE
;
A
#
# COMPACT_ATOMS: atom_id res chain seq x y z
N MET A 1 6.89 18.16 -12.03
CA MET A 1 5.63 18.67 -11.45
C MET A 1 5.79 19.10 -9.99
N PHE A 2 6.03 18.19 -9.03
CA PHE A 2 6.15 18.58 -7.62
C PHE A 2 7.33 19.52 -7.31
N THR A 3 8.48 19.33 -7.94
CA THR A 3 9.63 20.24 -7.83
C THR A 3 9.26 21.69 -8.13
N SER A 4 8.37 21.91 -9.11
CA SER A 4 7.90 23.24 -9.49
C SER A 4 6.81 23.77 -8.56
N ILE A 5 5.82 22.94 -8.17
CA ILE A 5 4.63 23.39 -7.44
C ILE A 5 4.90 23.53 -5.93
N VAL A 6 5.64 22.60 -5.33
CA VAL A 6 5.84 22.55 -3.86
C VAL A 6 7.29 22.73 -3.44
N GLY A 7 8.21 23.00 -4.39
CA GLY A 7 9.65 23.07 -4.11
C GLY A 7 10.02 24.18 -3.13
N ASN A 8 9.88 25.45 -3.55
CA ASN A 8 10.38 26.59 -2.78
C ASN A 8 9.28 27.43 -2.13
N VAL A 9 8.06 27.41 -2.68
CA VAL A 9 6.98 28.35 -2.31
C VAL A 9 6.49 28.19 -0.86
N PHE A 10 6.65 27.01 -0.26
CA PHE A 10 6.28 26.74 1.14
C PHE A 10 7.28 27.33 2.15
N GLY A 11 8.47 27.74 1.71
CA GLY A 11 9.51 28.35 2.56
C GLY A 11 9.54 29.88 2.50
N PHE A 12 8.58 30.52 1.84
CA PHE A 12 8.56 31.97 1.67
C PHE A 12 8.35 32.67 3.01
N LYS A 13 9.32 33.50 3.42
CA LYS A 13 9.25 34.28 4.68
C LYS A 13 8.04 35.21 4.75
N ALA A 14 7.51 35.63 3.60
CA ALA A 14 6.33 36.47 3.51
C ALA A 14 5.01 35.73 3.81
N LEU A 15 5.02 34.39 3.79
CA LEU A 15 3.85 33.57 4.06
C LEU A 15 3.93 33.00 5.48
N ARG A 16 2.89 33.20 6.28
CA ARG A 16 2.79 32.58 7.61
C ARG A 16 2.51 31.08 7.55
N ALA A 17 1.71 30.67 6.58
CA ALA A 17 1.36 29.27 6.32
C ALA A 17 0.89 29.13 4.87
N LEU A 18 1.15 27.98 4.26
CA LEU A 18 0.66 27.63 2.93
C LEU A 18 0.21 26.17 2.93
N ARG A 19 -0.92 25.89 2.27
CA ARG A 19 -1.44 24.54 2.05
C ARG A 19 -1.94 24.42 0.62
N LEU A 20 -1.44 23.42 -0.10
CA LEU A 20 -1.98 23.04 -1.41
C LEU A 20 -3.23 22.19 -1.19
N GLU A 21 -4.40 22.71 -1.58
CA GLU A 21 -5.69 22.04 -1.37
C GLU A 21 -6.06 21.10 -2.53
N ASP A 22 -5.88 21.55 -3.78
CA ASP A 22 -6.25 20.78 -4.97
C ASP A 22 -5.39 21.16 -6.19
N LEU A 23 -5.38 20.29 -7.20
CA LEU A 23 -4.67 20.47 -8.46
C LEU A 23 -5.53 20.00 -9.64
N ARG A 24 -5.87 20.91 -10.54
CA ARG A 24 -6.42 20.54 -11.84
C ARG A 24 -5.29 20.10 -12.77
N ILE A 25 -5.29 18.83 -13.17
CA ILE A 25 -4.30 18.29 -14.10
C ILE A 25 -4.91 18.24 -15.52
N PRO A 26 -4.32 18.88 -16.53
CA PRO A 26 -4.83 18.83 -17.90
C PRO A 26 -4.85 17.40 -18.47
N VAL A 27 -5.87 17.08 -19.26
CA VAL A 27 -6.03 15.74 -19.89
C VAL A 27 -4.78 15.35 -20.70
N ALA A 28 -4.19 16.30 -21.42
CA ALA A 28 -2.96 16.08 -22.19
C ALA A 28 -1.81 15.58 -21.31
N TYR A 29 -1.70 16.09 -20.07
CA TYR A 29 -0.69 15.65 -19.12
C TYR A 29 -1.08 14.33 -18.45
N VAL A 30 -2.36 14.12 -18.10
CA VAL A 30 -2.83 12.83 -17.56
C VAL A 30 -2.52 11.67 -18.52
N LYS A 31 -2.69 11.89 -19.83
CA LYS A 31 -2.43 10.88 -20.87
C LYS A 31 -0.95 10.49 -21.01
N THR A 32 0.00 11.20 -20.38
CA THR A 32 1.41 10.78 -20.38
C THR A 32 1.73 9.75 -19.30
N PHE A 33 0.78 9.44 -18.41
CA PHE A 33 0.95 8.46 -17.34
C PHE A 33 0.26 7.15 -17.67
N GLN A 34 0.87 6.04 -17.27
CA GLN A 34 0.29 4.71 -17.45
C GLN A 34 -0.96 4.49 -16.59
N GLY A 35 -1.06 5.15 -15.44
CA GLY A 35 -2.11 4.90 -14.45
C GLY A 35 -1.88 3.59 -13.66
N PRO A 36 -2.90 3.14 -12.90
CA PRO A 36 -2.81 1.90 -12.14
C PRO A 36 -2.66 0.67 -13.05
N PRO A 37 -1.83 -0.32 -12.70
CA PRO A 37 -1.59 -1.49 -13.55
C PRO A 37 -2.80 -2.43 -13.71
N HIS A 38 -3.71 -2.47 -12.74
CA HIS A 38 -4.93 -3.28 -12.78
C HIS A 38 -6.19 -2.43 -12.62
N GLY A 39 -6.19 -1.51 -11.66
CA GLY A 39 -7.42 -0.77 -11.31
C GLY A 39 -8.44 -1.67 -10.61
N ILE A 40 -9.56 -1.08 -10.18
CA ILE A 40 -10.52 -1.74 -9.29
C ILE A 40 -11.22 -2.94 -9.95
N GLN A 41 -11.62 -2.80 -11.22
CA GLN A 41 -12.36 -3.84 -11.93
C GLN A 41 -11.50 -5.09 -12.10
N VAL A 42 -10.31 -4.95 -12.71
CA VAL A 42 -9.40 -6.08 -12.93
C VAL A 42 -8.95 -6.73 -11.61
N GLU A 43 -8.75 -5.94 -10.54
CA GLU A 43 -8.45 -6.52 -9.23
C GLU A 43 -9.61 -7.39 -8.72
N ARG A 44 -10.86 -6.92 -8.83
CA ARG A 44 -12.03 -7.72 -8.44
C ARG A 44 -12.20 -8.96 -9.29
N ASP A 45 -11.97 -8.86 -10.59
CA ASP A 45 -12.05 -9.97 -11.53
C ASP A 45 -11.02 -11.05 -11.18
N LYS A 46 -9.77 -10.64 -10.93
CA LYS A 46 -8.70 -11.54 -10.50
C LYS A 46 -8.97 -12.21 -9.16
N LEU A 47 -9.73 -11.58 -8.27
CA LEU A 47 -10.08 -12.10 -6.96
C LEU A 47 -11.39 -12.88 -6.95
N ASN A 48 -12.17 -12.79 -8.02
CA ASN A 48 -13.55 -13.27 -8.10
C ASN A 48 -14.42 -12.77 -6.92
N LYS A 49 -14.32 -11.48 -6.57
CA LYS A 49 -15.03 -10.88 -5.41
C LYS A 49 -15.76 -9.59 -5.77
N TYR A 50 -17.09 -9.64 -5.73
CA TYR A 50 -17.99 -8.57 -6.17
C TYR A 50 -19.05 -8.26 -5.13
N GLY A 51 -19.68 -7.09 -5.24
CA GLY A 51 -20.80 -6.69 -4.39
C GLY A 51 -20.45 -6.38 -2.93
N CYS A 52 -19.22 -6.68 -2.48
CA CYS A 52 -18.77 -6.42 -1.12
C CYS A 52 -17.41 -5.68 -1.07
N PRO A 53 -17.13 -4.96 0.03
CA PRO A 53 -15.79 -4.45 0.32
C PRO A 53 -14.80 -5.58 0.57
N LEU A 54 -13.54 -5.40 0.15
CA LEU A 54 -12.46 -6.33 0.47
C LEU A 54 -11.98 -6.10 1.91
N LEU A 55 -11.81 -7.17 2.67
CA LEU A 55 -11.40 -7.17 4.06
C LEU A 55 -9.91 -7.48 4.19
N GLY A 56 -9.22 -6.73 5.04
CA GLY A 56 -7.87 -7.10 5.42
C GLY A 56 -7.38 -6.47 6.71
N CYS A 57 -6.30 -7.04 7.24
CA CYS A 57 -5.72 -6.61 8.51
C CYS A 57 -4.21 -6.37 8.40
N THR A 58 -3.67 -5.57 9.33
CA THR A 58 -2.22 -5.47 9.54
C THR A 58 -1.82 -6.43 10.63
N ILE A 59 -0.84 -7.31 10.37
CA ILE A 59 -0.35 -8.26 11.38
C ILE A 59 0.29 -7.51 12.56
N LYS A 60 0.00 -7.98 13.77
CA LYS A 60 0.50 -7.44 15.04
C LYS A 60 1.18 -8.54 15.86
N PRO A 61 2.10 -8.20 16.78
CA PRO A 61 2.63 -6.86 17.09
C PRO A 61 3.40 -6.24 15.93
N LYS A 62 3.62 -4.92 16.00
CA LYS A 62 4.24 -4.14 14.92
C LYS A 62 5.62 -4.68 14.51
N LEU A 63 6.44 -5.03 15.49
CA LEU A 63 7.80 -5.55 15.33
C LEU A 63 8.00 -6.69 16.33
N GLY A 64 9.02 -7.53 16.10
CA GLY A 64 9.45 -8.55 17.06
C GLY A 64 8.92 -9.97 16.81
N LEU A 65 8.00 -10.18 15.85
CA LEU A 65 7.65 -11.53 15.41
C LEU A 65 8.78 -12.15 14.60
N SER A 66 9.07 -13.43 14.85
CA SER A 66 9.87 -14.26 13.94
C SER A 66 9.11 -14.54 12.65
N ALA A 67 9.83 -14.87 11.57
CA ALA A 67 9.22 -15.15 10.26
C ALA A 67 8.17 -16.27 10.31
N LYS A 68 8.45 -17.35 11.05
CA LYS A 68 7.52 -18.48 11.22
C LYS A 68 6.24 -18.07 11.95
N ASN A 69 6.35 -17.33 13.05
CA ASN A 69 5.19 -16.86 13.79
C ASN A 69 4.40 -15.82 13.00
N TYR A 70 5.08 -15.02 12.18
CA TYR A 70 4.45 -14.10 11.25
C TYR A 70 3.60 -14.85 10.21
N GLY A 71 4.15 -15.90 9.58
CA GLY A 71 3.40 -16.76 8.65
C GLY A 71 2.18 -17.42 9.30
N ARG A 72 2.32 -17.92 10.54
CA ARG A 72 1.18 -18.45 11.29
C ARG A 72 0.08 -17.40 11.48
N ALA A 73 0.43 -16.19 11.89
CA ALA A 73 -0.56 -15.11 12.06
C ALA A 73 -1.25 -14.75 10.74
N VAL A 74 -0.51 -14.73 9.62
CA VAL A 74 -1.08 -14.54 8.28
C VAL A 74 -2.08 -15.65 7.95
N TYR A 75 -1.71 -16.90 8.16
CA TYR A 75 -2.57 -18.05 7.90
C TYR A 75 -3.89 -17.99 8.68
N GLU A 76 -3.83 -17.79 10.00
CA GLU A 76 -5.03 -17.74 10.84
C GLU A 76 -5.97 -16.61 10.42
N CYS A 77 -5.42 -15.44 10.06
CA CYS A 77 -6.20 -14.30 9.59
C CYS A 77 -6.92 -14.59 8.25
N LEU A 78 -6.21 -15.17 7.29
CA LEU A 78 -6.75 -15.46 5.96
C LEU A 78 -7.78 -16.58 6.01
N ARG A 79 -7.48 -17.64 6.77
CA ARG A 79 -8.41 -18.75 6.97
C ARG A 79 -9.64 -18.34 7.76
N GLY A 80 -9.50 -17.38 8.68
CA GLY A 80 -10.62 -16.77 9.40
C GLY A 80 -11.56 -15.91 8.56
N GLY A 81 -11.35 -15.79 7.24
CA GLY A 81 -12.26 -15.13 6.32
C GLY A 81 -11.79 -13.78 5.78
N LEU A 82 -10.58 -13.32 6.12
CA LEU A 82 -10.02 -12.12 5.49
C LEU A 82 -9.58 -12.42 4.05
N ASP A 83 -9.69 -11.42 3.18
CA ASP A 83 -9.16 -11.51 1.81
C ASP A 83 -7.65 -11.31 1.86
N PHE A 84 -7.22 -10.29 2.62
CA PHE A 84 -5.84 -9.87 2.68
C PHE A 84 -5.29 -9.71 4.09
N THR A 85 -3.99 -9.90 4.18
CA THR A 85 -3.20 -9.44 5.31
C THR A 85 -2.11 -8.51 4.80
N LYS A 86 -1.55 -7.68 5.68
CA LYS A 86 -0.39 -6.85 5.34
C LYS A 86 0.57 -6.76 6.50
N VAL A 87 1.82 -6.48 6.16
CA VAL A 87 2.81 -6.07 7.13
C VAL A 87 2.67 -4.60 7.49
N ASP A 88 3.21 -4.22 8.64
CA ASP A 88 3.29 -2.83 9.07
C ASP A 88 4.38 -2.07 8.29
N GLU A 89 4.23 -0.75 8.13
CA GLU A 89 5.05 0.08 7.23
C GLU A 89 6.55 0.09 7.56
N ASN A 90 6.92 -0.23 8.80
CA ASN A 90 8.29 -0.21 9.28
C ASN A 90 8.94 -1.61 9.32
N VAL A 91 8.23 -2.67 8.91
CA VAL A 91 8.78 -4.03 8.86
C VAL A 91 9.39 -4.26 7.49
N ASN A 92 10.73 -4.27 7.45
CA ASN A 92 11.51 -4.39 6.21
C ASN A 92 12.32 -5.70 6.30
N SER A 93 13.58 -5.60 6.72
CA SER A 93 14.47 -6.74 6.97
C SER A 93 15.30 -6.50 8.23
N GLN A 94 14.68 -6.73 9.38
CA GLN A 94 15.30 -6.54 10.69
C GLN A 94 16.02 -7.82 11.15
N PRO A 95 16.93 -7.74 12.14
CA PRO A 95 17.62 -8.91 12.68
C PRO A 95 16.68 -10.03 13.15
N PHE A 96 15.53 -9.68 13.75
CA PHE A 96 14.55 -10.66 14.24
C PHE A 96 13.71 -11.32 13.13
N MET A 97 13.70 -10.77 11.92
CA MET A 97 12.90 -11.28 10.80
C MET A 97 13.43 -10.76 9.47
N ARG A 98 14.26 -11.57 8.81
CA ARG A 98 14.75 -11.28 7.46
C ARG A 98 13.60 -11.37 6.46
N TRP A 99 13.64 -10.49 5.45
CA TRP A 99 12.53 -10.34 4.50
C TRP A 99 12.26 -11.62 3.71
N ARG A 100 13.32 -12.36 3.33
CA ARG A 100 13.21 -13.58 2.50
C ARG A 100 12.45 -14.68 3.24
N ASP A 101 12.82 -14.95 4.48
CA ASP A 101 12.15 -15.95 5.32
C ASP A 101 10.68 -15.57 5.53
N ARG A 102 10.41 -14.29 5.81
CA ARG A 102 9.03 -13.79 5.96
C ARG A 102 8.22 -14.04 4.69
N PHE A 103 8.79 -13.77 3.51
CA PHE A 103 8.08 -13.94 2.24
C PHE A 103 7.75 -15.42 2.00
N LEU A 104 8.68 -16.32 2.28
CA LEU A 104 8.47 -17.77 2.16
C LEU A 104 7.35 -18.27 3.07
N PHE A 105 7.39 -17.95 4.37
CA PHE A 105 6.34 -18.35 5.31
C PHE A 105 4.98 -17.70 5.01
N CYS A 106 4.96 -16.48 4.46
CA CYS A 106 3.71 -15.86 4.01
C CYS A 106 3.14 -16.55 2.78
N ALA A 107 3.98 -16.94 1.81
CA ALA A 107 3.53 -17.66 0.62
C ALA A 107 2.92 -19.02 1.01
N GLU A 108 3.59 -19.78 1.89
CA GLU A 108 3.05 -21.03 2.44
C GLU A 108 1.69 -20.80 3.11
N ALA A 109 1.59 -19.78 3.97
CA ALA A 109 0.35 -19.43 4.66
C ALA A 109 -0.80 -19.06 3.70
N ILE A 110 -0.51 -18.31 2.64
CA ILE A 110 -1.49 -17.90 1.62
C ILE A 110 -2.03 -19.13 0.89
N TYR A 111 -1.14 -19.96 0.33
CA TYR A 111 -1.57 -21.12 -0.44
C TYR A 111 -2.30 -22.14 0.42
N LYS A 112 -1.87 -22.33 1.67
CA LYS A 112 -2.58 -23.18 2.62
C LYS A 112 -3.99 -22.66 2.91
N ALA A 113 -4.14 -21.37 3.23
CA ALA A 113 -5.45 -20.77 3.47
C ALA A 113 -6.36 -20.81 2.23
N GLN A 114 -5.79 -20.58 1.04
CA GLN A 114 -6.52 -20.68 -0.22
C GLN A 114 -7.01 -22.11 -0.50
N ALA A 115 -6.16 -23.12 -0.27
CA ALA A 115 -6.55 -24.52 -0.43
C ALA A 115 -7.69 -24.92 0.52
N GLU A 116 -7.68 -24.41 1.75
CA GLU A 116 -8.69 -24.75 2.76
C GLU A 116 -10.01 -23.96 2.62
N THR A 117 -9.96 -22.75 2.08
CA THR A 117 -11.15 -21.88 1.96
C THR A 117 -11.78 -21.89 0.57
N GLY A 118 -11.02 -22.31 -0.46
CA GLY A 118 -11.45 -22.20 -1.86
C GLY A 118 -11.46 -20.76 -2.41
N GLU A 119 -11.02 -19.78 -1.63
CA GLU A 119 -11.00 -18.37 -2.02
C GLU A 119 -9.60 -17.88 -2.33
N ILE A 120 -9.48 -16.95 -3.28
CA ILE A 120 -8.21 -16.28 -3.55
C ILE A 120 -7.83 -15.40 -2.35
N LYS A 121 -6.65 -15.66 -1.79
CA LYS A 121 -6.11 -14.95 -0.61
C LYS A 121 -4.81 -14.23 -0.94
N GLY A 122 -4.46 -13.20 -0.20
CA GLY A 122 -3.21 -12.48 -0.43
C GLY A 122 -2.56 -11.87 0.79
N HIS A 123 -1.30 -11.50 0.64
CA HIS A 123 -0.54 -10.73 1.61
C HIS A 123 0.21 -9.60 0.93
N TYR A 124 0.05 -8.36 1.39
CA TYR A 124 0.84 -7.24 0.89
C TYR A 124 2.26 -7.29 1.44
N LEU A 125 3.16 -7.91 0.68
CA LEU A 125 4.58 -8.04 1.02
C LEU A 125 5.28 -6.68 0.93
N ASN A 126 6.05 -6.30 1.93
CA ASN A 126 6.77 -5.01 1.91
C ASN A 126 8.13 -5.14 1.22
N ALA A 127 8.26 -4.52 0.04
CA ALA A 127 9.49 -4.47 -0.74
C ALA A 127 10.41 -3.30 -0.34
N THR A 128 9.97 -2.38 0.52
CA THR A 128 10.73 -1.18 0.91
C THR A 128 12.15 -1.54 1.37
N ALA A 129 13.14 -0.96 0.71
CA ALA A 129 14.55 -1.21 0.96
C ALA A 129 15.36 0.10 1.03
N GLY A 130 16.67 -0.03 1.27
CA GLY A 130 17.60 1.10 1.34
C GLY A 130 18.04 1.61 -0.04
N THR A 131 17.84 0.84 -1.10
CA THR A 131 18.10 1.22 -2.49
C THR A 131 17.01 0.66 -3.41
N CYS A 132 16.89 1.22 -4.61
CA CYS A 132 15.97 0.74 -5.64
C CYS A 132 16.33 -0.68 -6.10
N GLU A 133 17.61 -1.02 -6.19
CA GLU A 133 18.09 -2.36 -6.59
C GLU A 133 17.63 -3.42 -5.61
N ASP A 134 17.77 -3.15 -4.30
CA ASP A 134 17.33 -4.08 -3.27
C ASP A 134 15.80 -4.18 -3.20
N MET A 135 15.09 -3.08 -3.49
CA MET A 135 13.63 -3.10 -3.61
C MET A 135 13.20 -4.00 -4.78
N MET A 136 13.86 -3.85 -5.95
CA MET A 136 13.59 -4.68 -7.12
C MET A 136 13.91 -6.15 -6.87
N LYS A 137 15.00 -6.48 -6.17
CA LYS A 137 15.30 -7.88 -5.78
C LYS A 137 14.17 -8.50 -4.97
N ARG A 138 13.60 -7.75 -4.01
CA ARG A 138 12.45 -8.22 -3.22
C ARG A 138 11.19 -8.36 -4.07
N ALA A 139 10.98 -7.42 -4.98
CA ALA A 139 9.83 -7.44 -5.88
C ALA A 139 9.87 -8.65 -6.83
N VAL A 140 11.04 -8.91 -7.42
CA VAL A 140 11.28 -10.09 -8.29
C VAL A 140 11.09 -11.37 -7.50
N PHE A 141 11.68 -11.48 -6.30
CA PHE A 141 11.55 -12.68 -5.49
C PHE A 141 10.09 -13.01 -5.15
N ALA A 142 9.26 -12.02 -4.79
CA ALA A 142 7.86 -12.36 -4.51
C ALA A 142 7.03 -12.65 -5.77
N ARG A 143 7.40 -12.10 -6.93
CA ARG A 143 6.84 -12.54 -8.21
C ARG A 143 7.16 -14.02 -8.47
N GLU A 144 8.38 -14.46 -8.19
CA GLU A 144 8.80 -15.86 -8.34
C GLU A 144 8.04 -16.80 -7.38
N LEU A 145 7.60 -16.32 -6.21
CA LEU A 145 6.73 -17.09 -5.31
C LEU A 145 5.30 -17.29 -5.86
N GLY A 146 4.91 -16.57 -6.92
CA GLY A 146 3.61 -16.71 -7.57
C GLY A 146 2.42 -16.20 -6.74
N VAL A 147 2.66 -15.52 -5.62
CA VAL A 147 1.57 -15.06 -4.74
C VAL A 147 0.69 -14.03 -5.47
N PRO A 148 -0.65 -14.12 -5.35
CA PRO A 148 -1.57 -13.40 -6.22
C PRO A 148 -1.60 -11.87 -6.02
N ILE A 149 -0.95 -11.31 -4.98
CA ILE A 149 -1.04 -9.88 -4.65
C ILE A 149 0.31 -9.26 -4.26
N GLY A 150 0.57 -8.10 -4.88
CA GLY A 150 1.81 -7.32 -4.81
C GLY A 150 1.86 -6.27 -3.71
N PHE A 151 2.95 -5.50 -3.73
CA PHE A 151 3.67 -4.99 -2.56
C PHE A 151 3.08 -3.75 -1.87
N VAL A 152 3.47 -3.54 -0.61
CA VAL A 152 3.49 -2.18 -0.01
C VAL A 152 4.88 -1.59 -0.18
N GLU A 153 4.94 -0.38 -0.72
CA GLU A 153 6.14 0.44 -0.84
C GLU A 153 5.96 1.71 0.02
N ASN A 154 6.97 2.04 0.80
CA ASN A 154 7.09 3.33 1.47
C ASN A 154 8.39 4.00 1.00
N VAL A 155 8.29 4.89 0.01
CA VAL A 155 9.39 5.79 -0.36
C VAL A 155 9.55 6.86 0.72
N ARG A 156 10.28 6.56 1.80
CA ARG A 156 10.61 7.57 2.83
C ARG A 156 12.00 8.18 2.69
N LYS A 157 12.89 7.65 1.84
CA LYS A 157 14.32 8.01 1.88
C LYS A 157 15.05 8.03 0.54
N HIS A 158 14.38 8.10 -0.60
CA HIS A 158 15.10 8.25 -1.88
C HIS A 158 15.04 9.71 -2.32
N GLY A 159 16.06 10.44 -1.86
CA GLY A 159 16.36 11.81 -2.26
C GLY A 159 17.03 11.91 -3.63
N GLU A 160 17.11 10.84 -4.41
CA GLU A 160 17.74 10.85 -5.73
C GLU A 160 16.83 10.15 -6.74
N SER A 161 16.41 10.93 -7.74
CA SER A 161 15.92 10.56 -9.08
C SER A 161 14.99 9.34 -9.25
N ASN A 162 13.78 9.65 -9.73
CA ASN A 162 13.05 8.90 -10.76
C ASN A 162 12.58 7.47 -10.43
N LYS A 163 11.54 7.39 -9.60
CA LYS A 163 10.27 6.66 -9.86
C LYS A 163 9.46 6.72 -8.56
N TYR A 164 8.61 7.73 -8.42
CA TYR A 164 7.66 7.78 -7.32
C TYR A 164 6.55 6.76 -7.59
N PHE A 165 6.65 5.56 -7.04
CA PHE A 165 5.49 4.66 -6.93
C PHE A 165 4.73 5.06 -5.67
N LEU A 166 3.62 5.76 -5.88
CA LEU A 166 2.67 6.12 -4.83
C LEU A 166 1.84 4.89 -4.49
N VAL A 167 2.12 4.23 -3.36
CA VAL A 167 1.20 3.22 -2.82
C VAL A 167 0.07 3.92 -2.09
N LEU A 168 -1.05 4.07 -2.81
CA LEU A 168 -2.33 4.55 -2.28
C LEU A 168 -2.85 3.55 -1.25
N THR A 169 -2.75 3.88 0.04
CA THR A 169 -3.59 3.21 1.06
C THR A 169 -4.92 3.94 1.14
N LEU A 170 -5.94 3.42 0.45
CA LEU A 170 -7.32 3.87 0.57
C LEU A 170 -7.82 3.49 1.98
N ARG A 171 -8.05 4.47 2.86
CA ARG A 171 -8.87 4.24 4.06
C ARG A 171 -10.28 4.76 3.81
N TYR A 172 -11.27 3.89 3.96
CA TYR A 172 -12.67 4.27 4.08
C TYR A 172 -12.96 4.70 5.53
N ARG A 173 -13.57 5.87 5.72
CA ARG A 173 -14.14 6.28 7.01
C ARG A 173 -15.60 6.69 6.79
N ARG A 174 -16.52 5.96 7.42
CA ARG A 174 -17.96 6.29 7.45
C ARG A 174 -18.15 7.60 8.23
N ASN A 175 -18.73 8.61 7.60
CA ASN A 175 -19.19 9.81 8.31
C ASN A 175 -20.67 9.66 8.69
N ARG A 176 -21.12 10.42 9.69
CA ARG A 176 -22.49 10.45 10.23
C ARG A 176 -23.61 10.79 9.21
N LYS A 177 -23.29 10.99 7.92
CA LYS A 177 -24.21 11.36 6.83
C LYS A 177 -24.18 10.36 5.65
N GLU A 178 -23.89 9.09 5.91
CA GLU A 178 -23.92 7.99 4.92
C GLU A 178 -23.05 8.13 3.66
N SER A 179 -22.16 9.12 3.59
CA SER A 179 -21.26 9.31 2.45
C SER A 179 -19.90 8.63 2.73
N TYR A 180 -19.48 7.77 1.80
CA TYR A 180 -18.14 7.19 1.81
C TYR A 180 -17.13 8.22 1.29
N LYS A 181 -16.11 8.55 2.10
CA LYS A 181 -14.99 9.39 1.68
C LYS A 181 -13.72 8.55 1.59
N THR A 182 -13.01 8.71 0.48
CA THR A 182 -11.67 8.16 0.26
C THR A 182 -10.64 9.11 0.86
N PHE A 183 -9.78 8.61 1.75
CA PHE A 183 -8.76 9.40 2.42
C PHE A 183 -7.36 8.94 1.98
N LEU A 184 -6.53 9.87 1.49
CA LEU A 184 -5.10 9.70 1.34
C LEU A 184 -4.42 10.35 2.56
N ASN A 185 -3.79 9.55 3.43
CA ASN A 185 -3.02 10.07 4.57
C ASN A 185 -1.53 10.02 4.27
N LEU A 186 -0.92 11.16 3.92
CA LEU A 186 0.52 11.34 4.00
C LEU A 186 0.88 11.64 5.47
N LYS A 187 1.57 10.72 6.16
CA LYS A 187 2.07 10.95 7.52
C LYS A 187 3.47 11.58 7.48
N ARG A 188 3.57 12.85 7.90
CA ARG A 188 4.81 13.44 8.42
C ARG A 188 5.07 12.86 9.82
N ILE A 189 6.28 12.38 10.11
CA ILE A 189 6.70 12.15 11.50
C ILE A 189 7.10 13.52 12.05
N SER A 190 6.50 13.87 13.20
CA SER A 190 6.35 15.17 13.87
C SER A 190 5.14 16.02 13.39
N THR A 191 4.24 16.24 14.35
CA THR A 191 2.89 16.87 14.40
C THR A 191 2.66 18.18 13.63
N PRO A 192 1.40 18.62 13.36
CA PRO A 192 0.16 17.92 12.99
C PRO A 192 -0.39 18.36 11.61
N GLY A 193 -1.27 17.54 10.99
CA GLY A 193 -2.29 18.03 10.07
C GLY A 193 -1.99 17.98 8.56
N LEU A 194 -1.77 16.79 8.00
CA LEU A 194 -1.88 16.57 6.55
C LEU A 194 -3.01 15.57 6.29
N ARG A 195 -4.12 16.05 5.73
CA ARG A 195 -5.22 15.21 5.23
C ARG A 195 -5.41 15.56 3.76
N ILE A 196 -5.20 14.58 2.88
CA ILE A 196 -5.50 14.69 1.46
C ILE A 196 -6.82 13.93 1.25
N TYR A 197 -7.77 14.61 0.62
CA TYR A 197 -9.03 14.03 0.19
C TYR A 197 -8.97 13.91 -1.32
N SER A 198 -9.20 12.73 -1.87
CA SER A 198 -9.57 12.59 -3.28
C SER A 198 -11.00 12.05 -3.32
N ASN A 199 -11.94 12.90 -3.75
CA ASN A 199 -13.26 12.47 -4.15
C ASN A 199 -13.16 12.04 -5.62
N TYR A 200 -13.40 10.77 -5.91
CA TYR A 200 -13.87 10.37 -7.24
C TYR A 200 -15.23 9.70 -7.03
N GLN A 201 -16.30 10.44 -7.32
CA GLN A 201 -17.56 9.84 -7.73
C GLN A 201 -17.48 9.74 -9.24
N LEU A 202 -17.35 8.52 -9.76
CA LEU A 202 -17.72 8.25 -11.14
C LEU A 202 -19.25 8.21 -11.13
N TYR A 203 -19.87 9.31 -11.56
CA TYR A 203 -21.24 9.29 -12.01
C TYR A 203 -21.20 8.90 -13.49
N GLU A 204 -21.97 7.88 -13.86
CA GLU A 204 -22.56 7.83 -15.21
C GLU A 204 -23.61 8.93 -15.34
#